data_AF-A0A956IYW3-F1
#
_entry.id   AF-A0A956IYW3-F1
#
_cell.length_a   1.000
_cell.length_b   1.000
_cell.length_c   1.000
_cell.angle_alpha   90.00
_cell.angle_beta   90.00
_cell.angle_gamma   90.00
#
_symmetry.space_group_name_H-M   'P 1'
#
loop_
_entity.id
_entity.type
_entity.pdbx_description
1 polymer ?
#
loop_
_entity_poly.entity_id
_entity_poly.type
_entity_poly.pdbx_seq_one_letter_code
_entity_poly.pdbx_strand_id
1 'polypeptide(L)'
;MGEAVLKTKLRLAPVERADYDFVTTWEDSDVRHFCPVQLKELVPTELNEHQSLEQLFHGLRKYANSEQTAVAIKLNRRFRIDPSKIAAPDLAFAGIWLFGATAPDQSTWFLYGDLLRGPLAYEFSYPQ
;
A
#
# COMPACT_ATOMS: atom_id res chain seq x y z
N MET A 1 -33.12 -4.54 5.82
CA MET A 1 -32.38 -4.61 7.08
C MET A 1 -30.97 -5.06 6.72
N GLY A 2 -30.08 -4.10 6.42
CA GLY A 2 -28.72 -4.40 5.95
C GLY A 2 -27.82 -4.63 7.15
N GLU A 3 -27.30 -5.84 7.30
CA GLU A 3 -26.20 -6.09 8.23
C GLU A 3 -25.02 -5.19 7.85
N ALA A 4 -24.45 -4.51 8.84
CA ALA A 4 -23.23 -3.75 8.66
C ALA A 4 -22.09 -4.72 8.26
N VAL A 5 -21.79 -4.77 6.96
CA VAL A 5 -20.81 -5.67 6.33
C VAL A 5 -19.42 -5.55 6.96
N LEU A 6 -19.10 -4.39 7.51
CA LEU A 6 -17.88 -4.14 8.25
C LEU A 6 -18.26 -3.89 9.72
N LYS A 7 -18.06 -4.88 10.59
CA LYS A 7 -18.22 -4.77 12.06
C LYS A 7 -17.13 -3.87 12.69
N THR A 8 -16.78 -2.78 12.04
CA THR A 8 -15.72 -1.85 12.44
C THR A 8 -16.22 -0.41 12.44
N LYS A 9 -15.59 0.45 13.25
CA LYS A 9 -15.93 1.87 13.33
C LYS A 9 -15.41 2.59 12.09
N LEU A 10 -16.29 2.92 11.14
CA LEU A 10 -15.96 3.78 10.01
C LEU A 10 -15.84 5.25 10.46
N ARG A 11 -14.77 5.92 10.02
CA ARG A 11 -14.54 7.36 10.21
C ARG A 11 -14.44 7.99 8.83
N LEU A 12 -15.17 9.08 8.60
CA LEU A 12 -15.16 9.81 7.33
C LEU A 12 -14.50 11.18 7.55
N ALA A 13 -13.56 11.55 6.69
CA ALA A 13 -13.06 12.91 6.59
C ALA A 13 -13.87 13.63 5.50
N PRO A 14 -14.73 14.61 5.84
CA PRO A 14 -15.64 15.26 4.88
C PRO A 14 -14.94 16.31 3.99
N VAL A 15 -13.61 16.29 3.91
CA VAL A 15 -12.81 17.27 3.17
C VAL A 15 -11.94 16.50 2.19
N GLU A 16 -12.17 16.71 0.89
CA GLU A 16 -11.27 16.25 -0.17
C GLU A 16 -10.11 17.25 -0.26
N ARG A 17 -8.99 16.92 0.37
CA ARG A 17 -7.80 17.80 0.42
C ARG A 17 -6.61 17.24 -0.35
N ALA A 18 -6.59 15.94 -0.62
CA ALA A 18 -5.52 15.25 -1.34
C ALA A 18 -6.01 13.92 -1.92
N ASP A 19 -5.34 13.45 -2.97
CA ASP A 19 -5.58 12.16 -3.62
C ASP A 19 -5.06 11.01 -2.73
N TYR A 20 -5.89 10.54 -1.80
CA TYR A 20 -5.66 9.30 -1.04
C TYR A 20 -6.97 8.51 -0.93
N ASP A 21 -6.86 7.18 -0.81
CA ASP A 21 -8.04 6.29 -0.82
C ASP A 21 -8.58 6.05 0.60
N PHE A 22 -7.71 6.06 1.63
CA PHE A 22 -8.11 5.90 3.02
C PHE A 22 -7.10 6.52 3.99
N VAL A 23 -7.46 6.57 5.28
CA VAL A 23 -6.57 7.04 6.36
C VAL A 23 -6.44 5.94 7.40
N THR A 24 -5.22 5.58 7.76
CA THR A 24 -4.95 4.73 8.93
C THR A 24 -4.63 5.59 10.15
N THR A 25 -4.81 5.01 11.32
CA THR A 25 -4.47 5.67 12.58
C THR A 25 -3.98 4.67 13.60
N TRP A 26 -3.01 5.07 14.41
CA TRP A 26 -2.51 4.31 15.56
C TRP A 26 -2.23 5.26 16.72
N GLU A 27 -2.11 4.71 17.92
CA GLU A 27 -1.64 5.44 19.09
C GLU A 27 -0.22 4.99 19.41
N ASP A 28 0.65 5.96 19.63
CA ASP A 28 1.99 5.74 20.18
C ASP A 28 2.20 6.79 21.28
N SER A 29 2.52 6.34 22.49
CA SER A 29 2.86 7.23 23.62
C SER A 29 1.83 8.35 23.86
N ASP A 30 0.54 8.00 23.91
CA ASP A 30 -0.62 8.91 24.04
C ASP A 30 -0.83 9.91 22.88
N VAL A 31 -0.05 9.80 21.80
CA VAL A 31 -0.22 10.58 20.58
C VAL A 31 -0.97 9.75 19.54
N ARG A 32 -2.08 10.31 19.04
CA ARG A 32 -2.84 9.74 17.92
C ARG A 32 -2.20 10.18 16.61
N HIS A 33 -1.66 9.23 15.87
CA HIS A 33 -1.09 9.45 14.54
C HIS A 33 -2.10 9.15 13.45
N PHE A 34 -1.99 9.87 12.32
CA PHE A 34 -2.80 9.64 11.12
C PHE A 34 -1.88 9.51 9.93
N CYS A 35 -2.18 8.56 9.04
CA CYS A 35 -1.45 8.36 7.80
C CYS A 35 -2.46 8.18 6.66
N PRO A 36 -2.61 9.20 5.79
CA PRO A 36 -3.27 9.03 4.50
C PRO A 36 -2.56 7.98 3.66
N VAL A 37 -3.32 7.09 3.02
CA VAL A 37 -2.79 6.02 2.18
C VAL A 37 -3.45 6.08 0.81
N GLN A 38 -2.61 6.18 -0.22
CA GLN A 38 -2.99 5.95 -1.60
C GLN A 38 -2.71 4.50 -1.98
N LEU A 39 -3.73 3.78 -2.43
CA LEU A 39 -3.63 2.45 -3.00
C LEU A 39 -3.26 2.54 -4.47
N LYS A 40 -2.37 1.63 -4.88
CA LYS A 40 -2.12 1.27 -6.27
C LYS A 40 -2.03 -0.25 -6.38
N GLU A 41 -2.08 -0.73 -7.61
CA GLU A 41 -2.01 -2.15 -7.90
C GLU A 41 -1.10 -2.38 -9.09
N LEU A 42 -0.15 -3.30 -8.94
CA LEU A 42 0.45 -4.00 -10.05
C LEU A 42 -0.57 -5.06 -10.48
N VAL A 43 -1.35 -4.73 -11.51
CA VAL A 43 -2.55 -5.48 -11.89
C VAL A 43 -2.21 -6.87 -12.39
N PRO A 44 -3.15 -7.85 -12.36
CA PRO A 44 -2.94 -9.18 -12.93
C PRO A 44 -2.41 -9.13 -14.37
N THR A 45 -1.62 -10.13 -14.73
CA THR A 45 -1.01 -10.24 -16.06
C THR A 45 -2.08 -10.25 -17.15
N GLU A 46 -3.24 -10.84 -16.87
CA GLU A 46 -4.40 -10.91 -17.75
C GLU A 46 -5.00 -9.53 -18.06
N LEU A 47 -4.81 -8.54 -17.17
CA LEU A 47 -5.31 -7.18 -17.37
C LEU A 47 -4.28 -6.29 -18.08
N ASN A 48 -3.00 -6.43 -17.73
CA ASN A 48 -1.92 -5.69 -18.39
C ASN A 48 -0.57 -6.38 -18.20
N GLU A 49 -0.20 -7.28 -19.10
CA GLU A 49 1.07 -8.02 -19.03
C GLU A 49 2.31 -7.13 -19.05
N HIS A 50 2.23 -5.93 -19.64
CA HIS A 50 3.36 -5.03 -19.82
C HIS A 50 3.60 -4.09 -18.64
N GLN A 51 2.64 -3.97 -17.71
CA GLN A 51 2.83 -3.12 -16.54
C GLN A 51 3.97 -3.65 -15.68
N SER A 52 4.95 -2.80 -15.38
CA SER A 52 6.05 -3.09 -14.46
C SER A 52 5.96 -2.24 -13.18
N LEU A 53 6.70 -2.61 -12.14
CA LEU A 53 6.80 -1.80 -10.91
C LEU A 53 7.45 -0.45 -11.20
N GLU A 54 8.45 -0.41 -12.08
CA GLU A 54 9.15 0.82 -12.49
C GLU A 54 8.20 1.78 -13.22
N GLN A 55 7.34 1.26 -14.10
CA GLN A 55 6.32 2.07 -14.77
C GLN A 55 5.29 2.61 -13.77
N LEU A 56 4.92 1.79 -12.77
CA LEU A 56 4.01 2.21 -11.72
C LEU A 56 4.64 3.33 -10.86
N PHE A 57 5.91 3.19 -10.47
CA PHE A 57 6.67 4.23 -9.78
C PHE A 57 6.81 5.51 -10.63
N HIS A 58 7.06 5.37 -11.94
CA HIS A 58 7.11 6.52 -12.83
C HIS A 58 5.77 7.28 -12.85
N GLY A 59 4.65 6.55 -12.94
CA GLY A 59 3.31 7.13 -12.90
C GLY A 59 2.96 7.81 -11.57
N LEU A 60 3.64 7.43 -10.48
CA LEU A 60 3.47 8.07 -9.17
C LEU A 60 4.14 9.45 -9.07
N ARG A 61 5.04 9.83 -9.99
CA ARG A 61 5.70 11.16 -9.98
C ARG A 61 4.73 12.33 -10.10
N LYS A 62 3.52 12.11 -10.61
CA LYS A 62 2.47 13.13 -10.69
C LYS A 62 2.00 13.63 -9.32
N TYR A 63 2.26 12.87 -8.25
CA TYR A 63 1.89 13.19 -6.87
C TYR A 63 3.01 13.96 -6.15
N ALA A 64 3.48 15.07 -6.74
CA ALA A 64 4.67 15.78 -6.25
C ALA A 64 4.50 16.43 -4.85
N ASN A 65 3.27 16.58 -4.36
CA ASN A 65 2.96 17.22 -3.07
C ASN A 65 2.39 16.24 -2.04
N SER A 66 2.78 14.96 -2.11
CA SER A 66 2.22 13.87 -1.30
C SER A 66 3.12 13.42 -0.15
N GLU A 67 3.97 14.31 0.36
CA GLU A 67 4.96 14.05 1.43
C GLU A 67 4.36 13.52 2.74
N GLN A 68 3.06 13.73 2.96
CA GLN A 68 2.31 13.25 4.12
C GLN A 68 1.50 11.97 3.84
N THR A 69 1.49 11.48 2.60
CA THR A 69 0.73 10.32 2.15
C THR A 69 1.66 9.13 1.96
N ALA A 70 1.29 7.96 2.47
CA ALA A 70 1.96 6.71 2.12
C ALA A 70 1.33 6.10 0.86
N VAL A 71 2.12 5.40 0.06
CA VAL A 71 1.58 4.58 -1.04
C VAL A 71 1.72 3.12 -0.67
N ALA A 72 0.62 2.38 -0.81
CA ALA A 72 0.60 0.93 -0.68
C ALA A 72 0.26 0.30 -2.05
N ILE A 73 1.18 -0.50 -2.57
CA ILE A 73 1.09 -1.13 -3.89
C ILE A 73 0.83 -2.61 -3.70
N LYS A 74 -0.37 -3.04 -4.10
CA LYS A 74 -0.72 -4.46 -4.14
C LYS A 74 -0.03 -5.14 -5.32
N LEU A 75 0.69 -6.22 -5.05
CA LEU A 75 1.28 -7.08 -6.07
C LEU A 75 0.27 -8.17 -6.45
N ASN A 76 -0.60 -7.88 -7.42
CA ASN A 76 -1.66 -8.80 -7.81
C ASN A 76 -1.26 -9.65 -9.03
N ARG A 77 -0.14 -10.36 -8.92
CA ARG A 77 0.36 -11.28 -9.95
C ARG A 77 0.97 -12.52 -9.32
N ARG A 78 1.05 -13.59 -10.11
CA ARG A 78 1.84 -14.78 -9.76
C ARG A 78 3.26 -14.65 -10.30
N PHE A 79 4.19 -14.23 -9.44
CA PHE A 79 5.60 -14.05 -9.81
C PHE A 79 6.50 -14.19 -8.57
N ARG A 80 7.80 -14.30 -8.81
CA ARG A 80 8.81 -14.23 -7.75
C ARG A 80 9.41 -12.84 -7.74
N ILE A 81 9.47 -12.23 -6.57
CA ILE A 81 10.22 -11.00 -6.35
C ILE A 81 11.50 -11.32 -5.59
N ASP A 82 12.55 -10.60 -5.93
CA ASP A 82 13.74 -10.50 -5.11
C ASP A 82 13.73 -9.09 -4.52
N PRO A 83 13.32 -8.92 -3.25
CA PRO A 83 13.14 -7.59 -2.68
C PRO A 83 14.42 -6.74 -2.70
N SER A 84 15.59 -7.39 -2.68
CA SER A 84 16.90 -6.72 -2.75
C SER A 84 17.19 -6.07 -4.10
N LYS A 85 16.48 -6.49 -5.16
CA LYS A 85 16.62 -5.96 -6.52
C LYS A 85 15.62 -4.84 -6.83
N ILE A 86 14.72 -4.52 -5.91
CA ILE A 86 13.76 -3.45 -6.09
C ILE A 86 14.49 -2.13 -5.82
N ALA A 87 14.70 -1.34 -6.86
CA ALA A 87 15.30 -0.03 -6.73
C ALA A 87 14.39 0.89 -5.92
N ALA A 88 14.95 1.55 -4.90
CA ALA A 88 14.26 2.59 -4.15
C ALA A 88 13.88 3.74 -5.09
N PRO A 89 12.59 4.08 -5.25
CA PRO A 89 12.19 5.17 -6.12
C PRO A 89 12.37 6.51 -5.40
N ASP A 90 12.87 7.52 -6.12
CA ASP A 90 12.92 8.90 -5.62
C ASP A 90 11.56 9.58 -5.86
N LEU A 91 10.71 9.58 -4.83
CA LEU A 91 9.33 10.07 -4.87
C LEU A 91 8.94 10.79 -3.57
N ALA A 92 8.15 11.86 -3.70
CA ALA A 92 7.69 12.68 -2.58
C ALA A 92 6.48 12.05 -1.84
N PHE A 93 6.72 10.92 -1.16
CA PHE A 93 5.74 10.26 -0.29
C PHE A 93 6.26 10.08 1.13
N ALA A 94 5.35 9.94 2.08
CA ALA A 94 5.67 9.63 3.47
C ALA A 94 6.29 8.22 3.64
N GLY A 95 6.00 7.31 2.70
CA GLY A 95 6.53 5.95 2.65
C GLY A 95 5.96 5.18 1.47
N ILE A 96 6.70 4.19 0.98
CA ILE A 96 6.26 3.33 -0.13
C ILE A 96 6.36 1.86 0.28
N TRP A 97 5.23 1.17 0.15
CA TRP A 97 5.04 -0.18 0.62
C TRP A 97 4.52 -1.08 -0.49
N LEU A 98 5.05 -2.29 -0.56
CA LEU A 98 4.57 -3.36 -1.43
C LEU A 98 3.90 -4.41 -0.55
N PHE A 99 2.78 -4.98 -1.00
CA PHE A 99 2.12 -6.06 -0.28
C PHE A 99 1.46 -7.05 -1.23
N GLY A 100 1.27 -8.28 -0.79
CA GLY A 100 0.58 -9.30 -1.58
C GLY A 100 0.44 -10.60 -0.82
N ALA A 101 -0.38 -11.50 -1.36
CA ALA A 101 -0.53 -12.84 -0.82
C ALA A 101 0.66 -13.72 -1.23
N THR A 102 1.20 -14.49 -0.29
CA THR A 102 2.22 -15.52 -0.54
C THR A 102 1.61 -16.92 -0.67
N ALA A 103 0.37 -17.11 -0.19
CA ALA A 103 -0.41 -18.33 -0.35
C ALA A 103 -1.53 -18.16 -1.40
N PRO A 104 -1.81 -19.18 -2.25
CA PRO A 104 -2.86 -19.09 -3.28
C PRO A 104 -4.28 -18.85 -2.74
N ASP A 105 -4.55 -19.30 -1.52
CA ASP A 105 -5.82 -19.09 -0.81
C ASP A 105 -5.90 -17.73 -0.11
N GLN A 106 -4.87 -16.88 -0.26
CA GLN A 106 -4.74 -15.58 0.39
C GLN A 106 -4.80 -15.65 1.91
N SER A 107 -4.42 -16.78 2.52
CA SER A 107 -4.33 -16.93 3.97
C SER A 107 -3.07 -16.29 4.56
N THR A 108 -2.03 -16.13 3.75
CA THR A 108 -0.71 -15.60 4.16
C THR A 108 -0.32 -14.45 3.25
N TRP A 109 0.15 -13.37 3.85
CA TRP A 109 0.49 -12.11 3.22
C TRP A 109 1.88 -11.66 3.62
N PHE A 110 2.49 -10.87 2.75
CA PHE A 110 3.70 -10.13 3.08
C PHE A 110 3.47 -8.63 2.93
N LEU A 111 4.26 -7.85 3.67
CA LEU A 111 4.41 -6.41 3.53
C LEU A 111 5.91 -6.11 3.45
N TYR A 112 6.32 -5.36 2.43
CA TYR A 112 7.72 -4.99 2.19
C TYR A 112 7.86 -3.48 2.01
N GLY A 113 8.71 -2.85 2.81
CA GLY A 113 8.90 -1.40 2.85
C GLY A 113 9.45 -0.98 4.21
N ASP A 114 9.75 0.28 4.46
CA ASP A 114 9.59 1.44 3.60
C ASP A 114 10.70 1.48 2.52
N LEU A 115 10.33 1.47 1.23
CA LEU A 115 11.30 1.53 0.13
C LEU A 115 12.12 2.83 0.13
N LEU A 116 11.66 3.88 0.82
CA LEU A 116 12.35 5.17 0.90
C LEU A 116 13.42 5.23 2.01
N ARG A 117 13.35 4.37 3.03
CA ARG A 117 14.13 4.49 4.28
C ARG A 117 14.89 3.23 4.71
N GLY A 118 15.08 2.30 3.79
CA GLY A 118 15.63 0.98 4.11
C GLY A 118 14.49 -0.01 4.39
N PRO A 119 14.18 -0.89 3.44
CA PRO A 119 12.98 -1.70 3.54
C PRO A 119 13.13 -2.86 4.53
N LEU A 120 12.04 -3.12 5.25
CA LEU A 120 11.81 -4.27 6.11
C LEU A 120 10.77 -5.19 5.47
N ALA A 121 10.82 -6.47 5.83
CA ALA A 121 9.85 -7.47 5.39
C ALA A 121 9.07 -8.00 6.60
N TYR A 122 7.76 -8.10 6.44
CA TYR A 122 6.85 -8.70 7.41
C TYR A 122 6.03 -9.77 6.71
N GLU A 123 5.78 -10.87 7.40
CA GLU A 123 4.84 -11.90 6.97
C GLU A 123 3.78 -12.11 8.05
N PHE A 124 2.53 -12.30 7.64
CA PHE A 124 1.41 -12.45 8.55
C PHE A 124 0.27 -13.24 7.92
N SER A 125 -0.61 -13.81 8.75
CA SER A 125 -1.82 -14.49 8.30
C SER A 125 -3.04 -13.57 8.38
N TYR A 126 -3.89 -13.62 7.36
CA TYR A 126 -5.14 -12.86 7.27
C TYR A 126 -6.14 -13.55 6.32
N PRO A 127 -7.46 -13.54 6.57
CA PRO A 127 -8.13 -13.07 7.77
C PRO A 127 -7.82 -13.95 8.99
N GLN A 128 -8.00 -13.40 10.19
CA GLN A 128 -8.03 -14.16 11.44
C GLN A 128 -9.47 -14.31 11.92
#